data_AF-A0A1F9MJL4-F1
#
_entry.id   AF-A0A1F9MJL4-F1
#
_cell.length_a   1.000
_cell.length_b   1.000
_cell.length_c   1.000
_cell.angle_alpha   90.00
_cell.angle_beta   90.00
_cell.angle_gamma   90.00
#
_symmetry.space_group_name_H-M   'P 1'
#
loop_
_entity.id
_entity.type
_entity.pdbx_description
1 polymer ?
#
loop_
_entity_poly.entity_id
_entity_poly.type
_entity_poly.pdbx_seq_one_letter_code
_entity_poly.pdbx_strand_id
1 'polypeptide(L)'
;MSVEEVMKTHGFNLSASCAGKASYTKWIKHKGKRAYITVNDVSGESFPITLEEPVRVAIHDLRSGDELEAPQDISTLSAYLESLEE
;
A
#
# COMPACT_ATOMS: atom_id res chain seq x y z
N MET A 1 -13.47 -10.00 -9.73
CA MET A 1 -13.02 -9.58 -8.39
C MET A 1 -12.63 -8.12 -8.50
N SER A 2 -13.14 -7.25 -7.64
CA SER A 2 -12.76 -5.83 -7.62
C SER A 2 -11.33 -5.68 -7.07
N VAL A 3 -10.67 -4.54 -7.32
CA VAL A 3 -9.36 -4.24 -6.72
C VAL A 3 -9.43 -4.35 -5.20
N GLU A 4 -10.50 -3.86 -4.57
CA GLU A 4 -10.70 -3.98 -3.13
C GLU A 4 -10.73 -5.43 -2.64
N GLU A 5 -11.46 -6.32 -3.33
CA GLU A 5 -11.53 -7.74 -2.98
C GLU A 5 -10.17 -8.45 -3.13
N VAL A 6 -9.41 -8.10 -4.19
CA VAL A 6 -8.04 -8.59 -4.39
C VAL A 6 -7.14 -8.12 -3.25
N MET A 7 -7.12 -6.80 -2.97
CA MET A 7 -6.32 -6.22 -1.89
C MET A 7 -6.63 -6.86 -0.53
N LYS A 8 -7.91 -7.10 -0.24
CA LYS A 8 -8.35 -7.78 0.98
C LYS A 8 -7.83 -9.21 1.06
N THR A 9 -7.77 -9.93 -0.05
CA THR A 9 -7.21 -11.30 -0.13
C THR A 9 -5.72 -11.30 0.22
N HIS A 10 -4.98 -10.26 -0.17
CA HIS A 10 -3.57 -10.06 0.22
C HIS A 10 -3.39 -9.43 1.62
N GLY A 11 -4.47 -9.24 2.40
CA GLY A 11 -4.43 -8.75 3.77
C GLY A 11 -4.36 -7.23 3.92
N PHE A 12 -4.70 -6.47 2.88
CA PHE A 12 -4.82 -5.01 2.94
C PHE A 12 -6.23 -4.57 3.38
N ASN A 13 -6.29 -3.43 4.07
CA ASN A 13 -7.51 -2.76 4.49
C ASN A 13 -7.59 -1.37 3.87
N LEU A 14 -8.80 -0.90 3.58
CA LEU A 14 -9.03 0.48 3.17
C LEU A 14 -8.68 1.43 4.32
N SER A 15 -7.93 2.48 4.00
CA SER A 15 -7.68 3.60 4.90
C SER A 15 -7.89 4.91 4.16
N ALA A 16 -8.80 5.74 4.67
CA ALA A 16 -9.02 7.09 4.18
C ALA A 16 -8.77 8.08 5.32
N SER A 17 -7.97 9.10 5.04
CA SER A 17 -7.65 10.16 5.99
C SER A 17 -8.57 11.38 5.78
N CYS A 18 -8.77 12.17 6.84
CA CYS A 18 -9.53 13.43 6.75
C CYS A 18 -8.88 14.48 5.81
N ALA A 19 -7.62 14.28 5.42
CA ALA A 19 -6.91 15.12 4.47
C ALA A 19 -7.18 14.74 3.00
N GLY A 20 -8.10 13.82 2.74
CA GLY A 20 -8.44 13.38 1.38
C GLY A 20 -7.53 12.30 0.81
N LYS A 21 -6.53 11.83 1.56
CA LYS A 21 -5.69 10.71 1.12
C LYS A 21 -6.36 9.36 1.38
N ALA A 22 -6.40 8.53 0.36
CA ALA A 22 -6.93 7.18 0.36
C ALA A 22 -5.82 6.17 0.00
N SER A 23 -5.62 5.16 0.83
CA SER A 23 -4.58 4.13 0.63
C SER A 23 -5.03 2.77 1.14
N TYR A 24 -4.54 1.71 0.53
CA TYR A 24 -4.64 0.37 1.08
C TYR A 24 -3.52 0.14 2.10
N THR A 25 -3.84 -0.41 3.27
CA THR A 25 -2.88 -0.58 4.36
C THR A 25 -2.76 -2.01 4.84
N LYS A 26 -1.53 -2.48 5.08
CA LYS A 26 -1.24 -3.82 5.62
C LYS A 26 -0.18 -3.73 6.71
N TRP A 27 -0.45 -4.33 7.86
CA TRP A 27 0.51 -4.35 8.96
C TRP A 27 1.60 -5.38 8.71
N ILE A 28 2.85 -5.00 9.01
CA ILE A 28 4.02 -5.85 8.82
C ILE A 28 5.00 -5.69 9.99
N LYS A 29 5.96 -6.62 10.07
CA LYS A 29 7.17 -6.45 10.87
C LYS A 29 8.31 -6.10 9.92
N HIS A 30 8.84 -4.88 10.03
CA HIS A 30 9.94 -4.40 9.20
C HIS A 30 11.17 -4.17 10.07
N LYS A 31 12.28 -4.89 9.79
CA LYS A 31 13.55 -4.80 10.54
C LYS A 31 13.39 -4.84 12.07
N GLY A 32 12.50 -5.72 12.55
CA GLY A 32 12.23 -5.86 14.00
C GLY A 32 11.20 -4.88 14.58
N LYS A 33 10.78 -3.86 13.82
CA LYS A 33 9.78 -2.86 14.24
C LYS A 33 8.39 -3.18 13.70
N ARG A 34 7.36 -2.68 14.40
CA ARG A 34 5.98 -2.72 13.91
C ARG A 34 5.81 -1.60 12.88
N ALA A 35 5.39 -1.96 11.69
CA ALA A 35 5.22 -1.03 10.58
C ALA A 35 3.92 -1.34 9.83
N TYR A 36 3.55 -0.46 8.91
CA TYR A 36 2.49 -0.72 7.96
C TYR A 36 2.89 -0.24 6.57
N ILE A 37 2.39 -0.95 5.57
CA ILE A 37 2.53 -0.57 4.17
C ILE A 37 1.35 0.31 3.79
N THR A 38 1.56 1.32 2.95
CA THR A 38 0.52 2.02 2.20
C THR A 38 0.69 1.75 0.71
N VAL A 39 -0.41 1.47 0.02
CA VAL A 39 -0.47 1.41 -1.44
C VAL A 39 -1.47 2.44 -1.94
N ASN A 40 -0.99 3.32 -2.81
CA ASN A 40 -1.76 4.37 -3.47
C ASN A 40 -1.66 4.22 -4.99
N ASP A 41 -2.48 4.98 -5.71
CA ASP A 41 -2.18 5.33 -7.09
C ASP A 41 -0.85 6.09 -7.21
N VAL A 42 -0.38 6.31 -8.43
CA VAL A 42 0.89 7.02 -8.70
C VAL A 42 0.91 8.45 -8.14
N SER A 43 -0.25 9.08 -7.93
CA SER A 43 -0.32 10.42 -7.33
C SER A 43 -0.01 10.40 -5.82
N GLY A 44 -0.19 9.26 -5.15
CA GLY A 44 -0.02 9.13 -3.71
C GLY A 44 -1.22 9.64 -2.90
N GLU A 45 -2.34 9.93 -3.55
CA GLU A 45 -3.52 10.53 -2.92
C GLU A 45 -4.75 9.63 -2.97
N SER A 46 -4.85 8.74 -3.95
CA SER A 46 -6.06 7.94 -4.21
C SER A 46 -5.79 6.44 -4.20
N PHE A 47 -6.87 5.66 -4.27
CA PHE A 47 -6.77 4.23 -4.53
C PHE A 47 -6.46 3.97 -6.01
N PRO A 48 -5.65 2.94 -6.34
CA PRO A 48 -5.61 2.42 -7.70
C PRO A 48 -6.98 1.89 -8.13
N ILE A 49 -7.35 2.07 -9.39
CA ILE A 49 -8.65 1.70 -9.95
C ILE A 49 -8.57 0.30 -10.58
N THR A 50 -7.41 -0.07 -11.12
CA THR A 50 -7.17 -1.37 -11.77
C THR A 50 -5.86 -2.02 -11.31
N LEU A 51 -5.69 -3.31 -11.63
CA LEU A 51 -4.45 -4.04 -11.32
C LEU A 51 -3.26 -3.65 -12.22
N GLU A 52 -3.54 -3.03 -13.36
CA GLU A 52 -2.55 -2.68 -14.39
C GLU A 52 -2.00 -1.26 -14.22
N GLU A 53 -2.52 -0.50 -13.25
CA GLU A 53 -2.07 0.86 -13.00
C GLU A 53 -0.80 0.90 -12.14
N PRO A 54 0.09 1.86 -12.39
CA PRO A 54 1.24 2.09 -11.52
C PRO A 54 0.80 2.52 -10.13
N VAL A 55 1.51 2.03 -9.14
CA VAL A 55 1.21 2.28 -7.72
C VAL A 55 2.42 2.80 -6.99
N ARG A 56 2.16 3.65 -5.99
CA ARG A 56 3.16 4.10 -5.04
C ARG A 56 3.03 3.29 -3.75
N VAL A 57 4.12 2.67 -3.33
CA VAL A 57 4.19 1.86 -2.12
C VAL A 57 5.15 2.49 -1.12
N ALA A 58 4.72 2.65 0.12
CA ALA A 58 5.56 3.17 1.19
C ALA A 58 5.42 2.33 2.47
N ILE A 59 6.48 2.32 3.28
CA ILE A 59 6.51 1.63 4.57
C ILE A 59 6.64 2.68 5.66
N HIS A 60 5.74 2.63 6.64
CA HIS A 60 5.64 3.60 7.72
C HIS A 60 5.82 2.93 9.08
N ASP A 61 6.45 3.63 10.02
CA ASP A 61 6.47 3.20 11.41
C ASP A 61 5.06 3.26 11.99
N LEU A 62 4.62 2.18 12.65
CA LEU A 62 3.25 2.13 13.17
C LEU A 62 3.00 3.14 14.30
N ARG A 63 4.04 3.54 15.04
CA ARG A 63 3.89 4.44 16.19
C ARG A 63 4.00 5.90 15.79
N SER A 64 4.99 6.27 14.98
CA SER A 64 5.18 7.67 14.58
C SER A 64 4.44 8.04 13.30
N GLY A 65 4.17 7.06 12.43
CA GLY A 65 3.65 7.32 11.09
C GLY A 65 4.71 7.82 10.11
N ASP A 66 5.99 7.86 10.51
CA ASP A 66 7.07 8.29 9.63
C ASP A 66 7.40 7.24 8.59
N GLU A 67 7.75 7.68 7.38
CA GLU A 67 8.32 6.82 6.34
C GLU A 67 9.64 6.20 6.85
N LEU A 68 9.72 4.88 6.80
CA LEU A 68 10.91 4.12 7.19
C LEU A 68 11.91 3.98 6.05
N GLU A 69 11.42 4.07 4.81
CA GLU A 69 12.19 3.98 3.56
C GLU A 69 11.57 4.91 2.51
N ALA A 70 12.34 5.26 1.49
CA ALA A 70 11.82 6.03 0.36
C ALA A 70 10.67 5.26 -0.32
N PRO A 71 9.55 5.92 -0.65
CA PRO A 71 8.48 5.28 -1.41
C PRO A 71 8.97 4.73 -2.74
N GLN A 72 8.42 3.58 -3.13
CA GLN A 72 8.73 2.90 -4.36
C GLN A 72 7.56 3.05 -5.34
N ASP A 73 7.86 3.47 -6.56
CA ASP A 73 6.91 3.47 -7.65
C ASP A 73 7.03 2.12 -8.38
N ILE A 74 5.93 1.37 -8.41
CA ILE A 74 5.86 0.04 -9.01
C ILE A 74 4.99 0.14 -10.26
N SER A 75 5.42 -0.53 -11.33
CA SER A 75 4.81 -0.40 -12.67
C SER A 75 3.35 -0.81 -12.72
N THR A 76 2.95 -1.81 -11.92
CA THR A 76 1.56 -2.26 -11.81
C THR A 76 1.25 -2.71 -10.38
N LEU A 77 -0.01 -2.61 -9.97
CA LEU A 77 -0.48 -3.19 -8.71
C LEU A 77 -0.33 -4.72 -8.70
N SER A 78 -0.59 -5.39 -9.82
CA SER A 78 -0.42 -6.85 -9.97
C SER A 78 1.01 -7.29 -9.64
N ALA A 79 2.02 -6.63 -10.22
CA ALA A 79 3.43 -6.96 -9.99
C ALA A 79 3.83 -6.77 -8.53
N TYR A 80 3.28 -5.74 -7.87
CA TYR A 80 3.50 -5.57 -6.44
C TYR A 80 2.90 -6.72 -5.62
N LEU A 81 1.65 -7.10 -5.90
CA LEU A 81 0.98 -8.17 -5.16
C LEU A 81 1.67 -9.52 -5.34
N GLU A 82 2.15 -9.83 -6.54
CA GLU A 82 2.95 -11.02 -6.82
C GLU A 82 4.25 -11.04 -5.99
N SER A 83 4.93 -9.89 -5.85
CA SER A 83 6.15 -9.78 -5.03
C SER A 83 5.95 -10.03 -3.53
N LEU A 84 4.71 -10.06 -3.04
CA LEU A 84 4.40 -10.34 -1.64
C LEU A 84 4.20 -11.84 -1.35
N GLU A 85 4.08 -12.67 -2.39
CA GLU A 85 3.86 -14.12 -2.29
C GLU A 85 5.17 -14.93 -2.35
N GLU A 86 6.27 -14.30 -2.73
CA GLU A 86 7.64 -14.85 -2.76
C GLU A 86 8.36 -14.71 -1.40
#